data_AF-A0A3L6PV79-F1
#
_entry.id   AF-A0A3L6PV79-F1
#
_cell.length_a   1.000
_cell.length_b   1.000
_cell.length_c   1.000
_cell.angle_alpha   90.00
_cell.angle_beta   90.00
_cell.angle_gamma   90.00
#
_symmetry.space_group_name_H-M   'P 1'
#
loop_
_entity.id
_entity.type
_entity.pdbx_description
1 polymer ?
#
loop_
_entity_poly.entity_id
_entity_poly.type
_entity_poly.pdbx_seq_one_letter_code
_entity_poly.pdbx_strand_id
1 'polypeptide(L)'
;MDANVKNAVTPTTPPKVENGSPSEITLDEFEDLSALSKNDDSTVSITVVGASGDLAKKKIFPALFALYYEDCLPKACHFTIFGYARSKMTDAELRNMWFPNCAVSFRENCSEKMDEFLKRCFYHSGQYDSEEHFIDLDKKLKQHEGSRVSNRLFYLSIPPNIFLDVVKCASKSASSVNGWTRVIVEKPFGRDSESSAALTRGLKQYLVEDQIFRIDHYLGKELVENLSVLRFSNLVFEPLWSRQYIRNVQLIFSEDFGTEGRGGYFDSYGVIRDIMQNHLLQILALFAMETPISLEAEDIRNEKVCAMLQQQL
;
A
#
# COMPACT_ATOMS: atom_id res chain seq x y z
N MET A 1 -31.54 9.53 -77.53
CA MET A 1 -30.66 10.48 -76.80
C MET A 1 -30.15 9.75 -75.56
N ASP A 2 -29.48 8.61 -75.69
CA ASP A 2 -28.07 8.46 -76.10
C ASP A 2 -27.11 9.19 -75.17
N ALA A 3 -26.47 8.46 -74.24
CA ALA A 3 -25.10 7.98 -74.43
C ALA A 3 -24.58 7.23 -73.18
N ASN A 4 -24.14 6.00 -73.43
CA ASN A 4 -23.23 5.17 -72.64
C ASN A 4 -21.95 5.91 -72.16
N VAL A 5 -21.32 5.46 -71.07
CA VAL A 5 -20.07 4.68 -71.08
C VAL A 5 -19.57 4.40 -69.64
N LYS A 6 -19.15 3.14 -69.44
CA LYS A 6 -18.53 2.51 -68.27
C LYS A 6 -17.16 3.13 -67.91
N ASN A 7 -16.73 3.00 -66.65
CA ASN A 7 -15.37 2.49 -66.37
C ASN A 7 -15.21 1.97 -64.94
N ALA A 8 -14.67 0.76 -64.87
CA ALA A 8 -14.23 0.06 -63.68
C ALA A 8 -12.92 0.66 -63.16
N VAL A 9 -12.74 0.69 -61.84
CA VAL A 9 -11.43 0.86 -61.20
C VAL A 9 -11.29 -0.17 -60.09
N THR A 10 -10.15 -0.83 -60.14
CA THR A 10 -9.60 -1.99 -59.43
C THR A 10 -9.47 -1.83 -57.90
N PRO A 11 -9.42 -2.95 -57.15
CA PRO A 11 -9.12 -2.92 -55.71
C PRO A 11 -7.63 -2.63 -55.49
N THR A 12 -7.33 -1.51 -54.84
CA THR A 12 -5.96 -1.16 -54.41
C THR A 12 -5.59 -1.92 -53.14
N THR A 13 -4.53 -2.71 -53.24
CA THR A 13 -3.83 -3.41 -52.16
C THR A 13 -3.37 -2.44 -51.07
N PRO A 14 -3.47 -2.79 -49.76
CA PRO A 14 -2.89 -1.97 -48.69
C PRO A 14 -1.35 -1.96 -48.77
N PRO A 15 -0.68 -0.89 -48.31
CA PRO A 15 0.76 -0.78 -48.40
C PRO A 15 1.44 -1.81 -47.49
N LYS A 16 2.54 -2.38 -47.99
CA LYS A 16 3.42 -3.28 -47.26
C LYS A 16 4.02 -2.54 -46.07
N VAL A 17 3.85 -3.07 -44.87
CA VAL A 17 4.66 -2.71 -43.70
C VAL A 17 6.02 -3.37 -43.91
N GLU A 18 7.06 -2.56 -44.17
CA GLU A 18 8.43 -3.04 -44.14
C GLU A 18 8.84 -3.29 -42.69
N ASN A 19 9.18 -4.54 -42.38
CA ASN A 19 9.78 -4.93 -41.12
C ASN A 19 11.17 -4.29 -41.00
N GLY A 20 11.25 -3.18 -40.27
CA GLY A 20 12.51 -2.67 -39.72
C GLY A 20 13.01 -3.58 -38.61
N SER A 21 14.29 -3.94 -38.69
CA SER A 21 15.06 -4.65 -37.65
C SER A 21 14.92 -4.01 -36.27
N PRO A 22 15.08 -4.77 -35.17
CA PRO A 22 15.05 -4.20 -33.83
C PRO A 22 16.23 -3.25 -33.70
N SER A 23 15.94 -1.95 -33.65
CA SER A 23 16.93 -0.92 -33.34
C SER A 23 17.45 -1.19 -31.93
N GLU A 24 18.75 -1.45 -31.84
CA GLU A 24 19.49 -1.49 -30.59
C GLU A 24 19.19 -0.22 -29.79
N ILE A 25 18.71 -0.40 -28.56
CA ILE A 25 18.51 0.68 -27.59
C ILE A 25 19.84 1.39 -27.45
N THR A 26 19.87 2.67 -27.85
CA THR A 26 21.11 3.46 -27.78
C THR A 26 21.43 3.80 -26.33
N LEU A 27 22.72 3.90 -25.99
CA LEU A 27 23.17 4.30 -24.65
C LEU A 27 22.55 5.64 -24.20
N ASP A 28 22.18 6.50 -25.14
CA ASP A 28 21.52 7.78 -24.90
C ASP A 28 20.05 7.61 -24.40
N GLU A 29 19.32 6.58 -24.86
CA GLU A 29 17.97 6.26 -24.34
C GLU A 29 18.02 5.64 -22.94
N PHE A 30 19.13 4.96 -22.59
CA PHE A 30 19.37 4.47 -21.23
C PHE A 30 19.76 5.61 -20.26
N GLU A 31 20.46 6.63 -20.74
CA GLU A 31 20.73 7.85 -19.96
C GLU A 31 19.45 8.65 -19.67
N ASP A 32 18.47 8.66 -20.57
CA ASP A 32 17.21 9.41 -20.37
C ASP A 32 16.28 8.75 -19.33
N LEU A 33 16.28 7.42 -19.21
CA LEU A 33 15.62 6.70 -18.10
C LEU A 33 16.33 6.91 -16.76
N SER A 34 17.65 7.11 -16.77
CA SER A 34 18.41 7.47 -15.57
C SER A 34 18.16 8.94 -15.14
N ALA A 35 17.80 9.81 -16.10
CA ALA A 35 17.48 11.21 -15.85
C ALA A 35 16.14 11.42 -15.13
N LEU A 36 15.19 10.47 -15.24
CA LEU A 36 13.97 10.43 -14.42
C LEU A 36 14.22 10.09 -12.94
N SER A 37 15.43 9.65 -12.58
CA SER A 37 15.83 9.38 -11.18
C SER A 37 16.58 10.55 -10.50
N LYS A 38 16.74 11.69 -11.17
CA LYS A 38 17.39 12.90 -10.61
C LYS A 38 16.42 13.82 -9.86
N ASN A 39 15.57 13.28 -8.98
CA ASN A 39 14.89 14.07 -7.96
C ASN A 39 15.54 13.83 -6.59
N ASP A 40 16.82 14.21 -6.50
CA ASP A 40 17.64 14.18 -5.28
C ASP A 40 17.18 15.21 -4.22
N ASP A 41 16.11 15.95 -4.54
CA ASP A 41 15.56 17.03 -3.72
C ASP A 41 14.18 16.69 -3.15
N SER A 42 13.82 15.40 -3.11
CA SER A 42 12.61 14.94 -2.43
C SER A 42 12.91 14.28 -1.08
N THR A 43 11.98 14.39 -0.14
CA THR A 43 12.10 13.85 1.22
C THR A 43 10.83 13.10 1.57
N VAL A 44 10.96 12.00 2.35
CA VAL A 44 9.81 11.20 2.78
C VAL A 44 9.64 11.30 4.30
N SER A 45 8.51 11.84 4.72
CA SER A 45 8.11 11.94 6.12
C SER A 45 7.07 10.87 6.44
N ILE A 46 7.44 9.88 7.26
CA ILE A 46 6.55 8.80 7.69
C ILE A 46 6.05 9.10 9.10
N THR A 47 4.76 9.39 9.24
CA THR A 47 4.13 9.62 10.54
C THR A 47 3.34 8.39 10.97
N VAL A 48 3.77 7.73 12.04
CA VAL A 48 3.05 6.62 12.67
C VAL A 48 2.14 7.17 13.76
N VAL A 49 0.86 7.29 13.45
CA VAL A 49 -0.20 7.69 14.39
C VAL A 49 -0.56 6.50 15.26
N GLY A 50 -0.56 6.68 16.58
CA GLY A 50 -0.69 5.58 17.54
C GLY A 50 0.64 4.89 17.84
N ALA A 51 1.77 5.60 17.71
CA ALA A 51 3.11 5.03 17.90
C ALA A 51 3.35 4.37 19.29
N SER A 52 2.55 4.71 20.29
CA SER A 52 2.61 4.09 21.63
C SER A 52 1.89 2.73 21.73
N GLY A 53 1.18 2.31 20.68
CA GLY A 53 0.41 1.06 20.63
C GLY A 53 1.25 -0.19 20.34
N ASP A 54 0.66 -1.37 20.54
CA ASP A 54 1.36 -2.64 20.38
C ASP A 54 1.72 -2.97 18.92
N LEU A 55 0.81 -2.67 17.97
CA LEU A 55 1.05 -2.91 16.55
C LEU A 55 2.26 -2.11 16.06
N ALA A 56 2.35 -0.85 16.47
CA ALA A 56 3.46 0.02 16.13
C ALA A 56 4.80 -0.56 16.63
N LYS A 57 4.86 -0.95 17.91
CA LYS A 57 6.08 -1.50 18.54
C LYS A 57 6.50 -2.85 17.98
N LYS A 58 5.55 -3.74 17.70
CA LYS A 58 5.84 -5.15 17.34
C LYS A 58 5.98 -5.37 15.84
N LYS A 59 5.39 -4.51 15.00
CA LYS A 59 5.34 -4.72 13.54
C LYS A 59 5.82 -3.52 12.74
N ILE A 60 5.27 -2.33 12.97
CA ILE A 60 5.53 -1.17 12.09
C ILE A 60 6.98 -0.70 12.20
N PHE A 61 7.48 -0.40 13.41
CA PHE A 61 8.86 0.08 13.57
C PHE A 61 9.90 -0.99 13.20
N PRO A 62 9.74 -2.27 13.58
CA PRO A 62 10.61 -3.32 13.08
C PRO A 62 10.61 -3.46 11.56
N ALA A 63 9.45 -3.33 10.88
CA ALA A 63 9.37 -3.37 9.43
C ALA A 63 10.04 -2.16 8.77
N LEU A 64 9.86 -0.95 9.32
CA LEU A 64 10.56 0.25 8.84
C LEU A 64 12.08 0.14 9.02
N PHE A 65 12.52 -0.47 10.12
CA PHE A 65 13.94 -0.75 10.34
C PHE A 65 14.46 -1.81 9.36
N ALA A 66 13.68 -2.87 9.08
CA ALA A 66 14.03 -3.87 8.06
C ALA A 66 14.23 -3.22 6.68
N LEU A 67 13.32 -2.35 6.26
CA LEU A 67 13.41 -1.59 5.01
C LEU A 67 14.64 -0.67 4.98
N TYR A 68 15.01 -0.08 6.12
CA TYR A 68 16.26 0.69 6.24
C TYR A 68 17.50 -0.22 6.14
N TYR A 69 17.47 -1.37 6.82
CA TYR A 69 18.58 -2.31 6.88
C TYR A 69 18.89 -2.91 5.50
N GLU A 70 17.85 -3.25 4.74
CA GLU A 70 17.90 -3.79 3.37
C GLU A 70 18.07 -2.70 2.31
N ASP A 71 18.29 -1.44 2.70
CA ASP A 71 18.56 -0.34 1.78
C ASP A 71 17.41 -0.05 0.79
N CYS A 72 16.19 -0.49 1.11
CA CYS A 72 14.97 -0.27 0.33
C CYS A 72 14.36 1.13 0.56
N LEU A 73 14.74 1.80 1.66
CA LEU A 73 14.44 3.21 1.82
C LEU A 73 15.37 4.02 0.92
N PRO A 74 14.87 5.06 0.22
CA PRO A 74 15.67 5.77 -0.76
C PRO A 74 16.93 6.35 -0.08
N LYS A 75 18.12 5.94 -0.51
CA LYS A 75 19.39 6.51 0.00
C LYS A 75 19.59 7.95 -0.48
N ALA A 76 19.07 8.25 -1.66
CA ALA A 76 19.10 9.56 -2.31
C ALA A 76 18.11 10.55 -1.68
N CYS A 77 16.91 10.08 -1.28
CA CYS A 77 15.91 10.93 -0.64
C CYS A 77 16.07 10.91 0.87
N HIS A 78 16.20 12.07 1.49
CA HIS A 78 16.16 12.18 2.95
C HIS A 78 14.84 11.60 3.48
N PHE A 79 14.86 10.82 4.58
CA PHE A 79 13.64 10.33 5.21
C PHE A 79 13.64 10.60 6.70
N THR A 80 12.45 10.81 7.25
CA THR A 80 12.23 11.05 8.68
C THR A 80 11.00 10.31 9.17
N ILE A 81 11.09 9.76 10.38
CA ILE A 81 10.01 9.00 10.99
C ILE A 81 9.51 9.75 12.22
N PHE A 82 8.21 10.00 12.27
CA PHE A 82 7.55 10.66 13.38
C PHE A 82 6.56 9.72 14.06
N GLY A 83 6.76 9.47 15.35
CA GLY A 83 5.75 8.85 16.19
C GLY A 83 4.77 9.92 16.70
N TYR A 84 3.46 9.69 16.53
CA TYR A 84 2.42 10.57 17.05
C TYR A 84 1.47 9.81 17.98
N ALA A 85 1.33 10.24 19.24
CA ALA A 85 0.31 9.69 20.15
C ALA A 85 -0.07 10.66 21.27
N ARG A 86 -1.10 10.31 22.06
CA ARG A 86 -1.56 11.11 23.22
C ARG A 86 -0.57 11.09 24.39
N SER A 87 0.19 10.02 24.53
CA SER A 87 1.15 9.85 25.63
C SER A 87 2.24 10.91 25.55
N LYS A 88 2.58 11.54 26.68
CA LYS A 88 3.74 12.43 26.72
C LYS A 88 4.98 11.56 26.87
N MET A 89 5.78 11.50 25.82
CA MET A 89 7.05 10.78 25.79
C MET A 89 8.13 11.65 25.17
N THR A 90 9.38 11.39 25.54
CA THR A 90 10.54 11.98 24.87
C THR A 90 11.01 11.13 23.70
N ASP A 91 11.78 11.72 22.80
CA ASP A 91 12.41 10.97 21.69
C ASP A 91 13.27 9.82 22.21
N ALA A 92 13.96 10.00 23.35
CA ALA A 92 14.79 8.98 23.97
C ALA A 92 13.97 7.80 24.53
N GLU A 93 12.85 8.09 25.20
CA GLU A 93 11.93 7.06 25.70
C GLU A 93 11.31 6.24 24.57
N LEU A 94 11.00 6.91 23.45
CA LEU A 94 10.50 6.24 22.25
C LEU A 94 11.53 5.28 21.67
N ARG A 95 12.78 5.74 21.53
CA ARG A 95 13.90 4.93 21.02
C ARG A 95 14.15 3.70 21.89
N ASN A 96 14.14 3.87 23.22
CA ASN A 96 14.29 2.78 24.18
C ASN A 96 13.14 1.76 24.12
N MET A 97 11.94 2.21 23.75
CA MET A 97 10.78 1.33 23.62
C MET A 97 10.84 0.44 22.36
N TRP A 98 11.47 0.91 21.28
CA TRP A 98 11.54 0.18 20.01
C TRP A 98 12.78 -0.68 19.89
N PHE A 99 13.89 -0.25 20.48
CA PHE A 99 15.18 -0.94 20.45
C PHE A 99 15.09 -2.45 20.70
N PRO A 100 14.34 -2.95 21.72
CA PRO A 100 14.29 -4.37 22.01
C PRO A 100 13.61 -5.19 20.90
N ASN A 101 12.63 -4.63 20.19
CA ASN A 101 11.85 -5.37 19.19
C ASN A 101 12.54 -5.38 17.81
N CYS A 102 13.37 -4.38 17.53
CA CYS A 102 14.08 -4.32 16.24
C CYS A 102 15.40 -5.12 16.27
N ALA A 103 16.00 -5.35 17.44
CA ALA A 103 17.28 -6.04 17.59
C ALA A 103 17.21 -7.57 17.37
N VAL A 104 16.03 -8.19 17.50
CA VAL A 104 15.88 -9.66 17.55
C VAL A 104 16.13 -10.35 16.19
N SER A 105 16.09 -9.61 15.08
CA SER A 105 15.94 -10.20 13.75
C SER A 105 17.18 -10.13 12.84
N PHE A 106 18.26 -9.42 13.21
CA PHE A 106 19.34 -9.10 12.25
C PHE A 106 20.72 -9.54 12.73
N ARG A 107 21.49 -10.15 11.82
CA ARG A 107 22.87 -10.61 12.02
C ARG A 107 23.85 -9.62 11.40
N GLU A 108 24.83 -9.19 12.22
CA GLU A 108 25.99 -8.32 11.92
C GLU A 108 25.67 -6.84 11.59
N ASN A 109 26.50 -5.91 12.10
CA ASN A 109 26.40 -4.44 11.96
C ASN A 109 25.05 -3.77 12.32
N CYS A 110 24.16 -4.48 13.00
CA CYS A 110 22.82 -4.01 13.34
C CYS A 110 22.84 -2.78 14.28
N SER A 111 23.75 -2.70 15.26
CA SER A 111 23.72 -1.60 16.24
C SER A 111 24.04 -0.23 15.61
N GLU A 112 25.01 -0.15 14.70
CA GLU A 112 25.38 1.10 14.04
C GLU A 112 24.26 1.61 13.12
N LYS A 113 23.72 0.72 12.28
CA LYS A 113 22.57 1.05 11.42
C LYS A 113 21.34 1.41 12.28
N MET A 114 21.15 0.76 13.42
CA MET A 114 20.08 1.09 14.36
C MET A 114 20.26 2.51 14.90
N ASP A 115 21.45 2.86 15.38
CA ASP A 115 21.70 4.19 15.93
C ASP A 115 21.48 5.29 14.89
N GLU A 116 21.89 5.06 13.64
CA GLU A 116 21.58 5.97 12.53
C GLU A 116 20.09 6.08 12.22
N PHE A 117 19.37 4.96 12.23
CA PHE A 117 17.92 4.94 12.05
C PHE A 117 17.21 5.71 13.17
N LEU A 118 17.58 5.44 14.43
CA LEU A 118 16.99 6.09 15.60
C LEU A 118 17.25 7.60 15.63
N LYS A 119 18.39 8.08 15.09
CA LYS A 119 18.64 9.53 14.93
C LYS A 119 17.63 10.22 14.01
N ARG A 120 17.02 9.48 13.08
CA ARG A 120 15.97 9.97 12.16
C ARG A 120 14.55 9.77 12.69
N CYS A 121 14.41 9.20 13.89
CA CYS A 121 13.15 8.97 14.57
C CYS A 121 12.88 10.05 15.62
N PHE A 122 11.71 10.68 15.50
CA PHE A 122 11.25 11.77 16.35
C PHE A 122 9.86 11.48 16.91
N TYR A 123 9.50 12.13 18.01
CA TYR A 123 8.21 12.01 18.65
C TYR A 123 7.46 13.33 18.71
N HIS A 124 6.14 13.26 18.59
CA HIS A 124 5.27 14.37 18.92
C HIS A 124 4.03 13.88 19.67
N SER A 125 3.80 14.45 20.84
CA SER A 125 2.57 14.22 21.59
C SER A 125 1.47 15.19 21.16
N GLY A 126 0.26 14.67 21.00
CA GLY A 126 -0.90 15.48 20.64
C GLY A 126 -2.21 14.67 20.65
N GLN A 127 -3.34 15.38 20.65
CA GLN A 127 -4.66 14.76 20.55
C GLN A 127 -5.01 14.43 19.10
N TYR A 128 -5.82 13.39 18.90
CA TYR A 128 -6.17 12.92 17.56
C TYR A 128 -7.28 13.75 16.88
N ASP A 129 -8.06 14.48 17.66
CA ASP A 129 -9.23 15.27 17.26
C ASP A 129 -8.96 16.79 17.19
N SER A 130 -7.74 17.22 17.50
CA SER A 130 -7.37 18.64 17.57
C SER A 130 -6.58 19.07 16.33
N GLU A 131 -7.18 19.97 15.54
CA GLU A 131 -6.52 20.57 14.37
C GLU A 131 -5.26 21.36 14.78
N GLU A 132 -5.23 21.97 15.98
CA GLU A 132 -4.06 22.72 16.50
C GLU A 132 -2.82 21.84 16.69
N HIS A 133 -3.00 20.63 17.25
CA HIS A 133 -1.89 19.70 17.43
C HIS A 133 -1.36 19.16 16.09
N PHE A 134 -2.22 19.02 15.08
CA PHE A 134 -1.77 18.67 13.73
C PHE A 134 -1.06 19.82 13.02
N ILE A 135 -1.40 21.08 13.32
CA ILE A 135 -0.64 22.25 12.84
C ILE A 135 0.76 22.25 13.47
N ASP A 136 0.89 21.92 14.75
CA ASP A 136 2.20 21.81 15.40
C ASP A 136 3.02 20.63 14.86
N LEU A 137 2.38 19.51 14.53
CA LEU A 137 3.00 18.41 13.80
C LEU A 137 3.51 18.87 12.43
N ASP A 138 2.70 19.58 11.65
CA ASP A 138 3.09 20.11 10.34
C ASP A 138 4.31 21.04 10.43
N LYS A 139 4.36 21.93 11.43
CA LYS A 139 5.55 22.78 11.67
C LYS A 139 6.80 21.95 11.88
N LYS A 140 6.72 20.88 12.67
CA LYS A 140 7.85 19.96 12.89
C LYS A 140 8.23 19.22 11.61
N LEU A 141 7.26 18.71 10.86
CA LEU A 141 7.50 18.05 9.58
C LEU A 141 8.25 19.00 8.63
N LYS A 142 7.77 20.24 8.49
CA LYS A 142 8.40 21.27 7.64
C LYS A 142 9.83 21.61 8.07
N GLN A 143 10.13 21.63 9.37
CA GLN A 143 11.49 21.89 9.87
C GLN A 143 12.48 20.82 9.39
N HIS A 144 12.06 19.57 9.29
CA HIS A 144 12.90 18.47 8.83
C HIS A 144 12.88 18.28 7.31
N GLU A 145 11.79 18.69 6.66
CA GLU A 145 11.65 18.64 5.20
C GLU A 145 12.49 19.73 4.50
N GLY A 146 12.59 20.92 5.10
CA GLY A 146 13.33 22.04 4.54
C GLY A 146 12.69 22.58 3.25
N SER A 147 13.50 22.87 2.23
CA SER A 147 13.05 23.35 0.91
C SER A 147 12.72 22.23 -0.09
N ARG A 148 12.81 20.96 0.35
CA ARG A 148 12.64 19.79 -0.51
C ARG A 148 11.17 19.54 -0.87
N VAL A 149 10.95 18.76 -1.92
CA VAL A 149 9.63 18.18 -2.21
C VAL A 149 9.27 17.19 -1.11
N SER A 150 8.25 17.48 -0.31
CA SER A 150 7.91 16.66 0.84
C SER A 150 6.80 15.66 0.53
N ASN A 151 7.14 14.38 0.59
CA ASN A 151 6.20 13.28 0.48
C ASN A 151 5.82 12.82 1.88
N ARG A 152 4.53 12.78 2.20
CA ARG A 152 4.04 12.48 3.56
C ARG A 152 3.23 11.19 3.57
N LEU A 153 3.64 10.26 4.42
CA LEU A 153 2.95 8.98 4.63
C LEU A 153 2.42 8.93 6.06
N PHE A 154 1.11 8.86 6.24
CA PHE A 154 0.47 8.70 7.55
C PHE A 154 0.05 7.25 7.76
N TYR A 155 0.65 6.55 8.72
CA TYR A 155 0.25 5.20 9.11
C TYR A 155 -0.67 5.26 10.32
N LEU A 156 -1.94 4.85 10.17
CA LEU A 156 -2.93 4.89 11.23
C LEU A 156 -2.95 3.57 12.03
N SER A 157 -2.07 3.48 13.03
CA SER A 157 -2.06 2.39 14.02
C SER A 157 -2.95 2.72 15.23
N ILE A 158 -4.21 3.11 14.96
CA ILE A 158 -5.18 3.55 15.97
C ILE A 158 -6.50 2.78 15.84
N PRO A 159 -7.36 2.81 16.87
CA PRO A 159 -8.70 2.25 16.79
C PRO A 159 -9.58 2.95 15.72
N PRO A 160 -10.54 2.22 15.12
CA PRO A 160 -11.30 2.69 13.95
C PRO A 160 -12.21 3.89 14.23
N ASN A 161 -12.63 4.08 15.48
CA ASN A 161 -13.47 5.21 15.89
C ASN A 161 -12.75 6.57 15.76
N ILE A 162 -11.43 6.59 15.63
CA ILE A 162 -10.61 7.81 15.59
C ILE A 162 -10.06 8.06 14.17
N PHE A 163 -10.25 7.13 13.22
CA PHE A 163 -9.72 7.25 11.86
C PHE A 163 -10.19 8.52 11.15
N LEU A 164 -11.49 8.81 11.19
CA LEU A 164 -12.05 9.95 10.48
C LEU A 164 -11.55 11.28 11.04
N ASP A 165 -11.42 11.39 12.37
CA ASP A 165 -10.93 12.61 13.02
C ASP A 165 -9.47 12.89 12.65
N VAL A 166 -8.63 11.85 12.68
CA VAL A 166 -7.22 11.97 12.28
C VAL A 166 -7.09 12.30 10.80
N VAL A 167 -7.82 11.63 9.93
CA VAL A 167 -7.76 11.90 8.48
C VAL A 167 -8.22 13.31 8.16
N LYS A 168 -9.29 13.77 8.81
CA LYS A 168 -9.77 15.16 8.70
C LYS A 168 -8.70 16.15 9.13
N CYS A 169 -8.10 15.98 10.32
CA CYS A 169 -7.09 16.89 10.84
C CYS A 169 -5.80 16.85 10.00
N ALA A 170 -5.34 15.66 9.62
CA ALA A 170 -4.16 15.48 8.78
C ALA A 170 -4.36 16.10 7.39
N SER A 171 -5.50 15.84 6.73
CA SER A 171 -5.81 16.37 5.41
C SER A 171 -5.85 17.91 5.40
N LYS A 172 -6.45 18.52 6.42
CA LYS A 172 -6.55 19.99 6.52
C LYS A 172 -5.26 20.67 6.93
N SER A 173 -4.55 20.12 7.91
CA SER A 173 -3.49 20.84 8.62
C SER A 173 -2.08 20.34 8.31
N ALA A 174 -1.93 19.07 7.92
CA ALA A 174 -0.64 18.39 7.78
C ALA A 174 -0.43 17.70 6.43
N SER A 175 -1.26 18.01 5.43
CA SER A 175 -1.02 17.58 4.04
C SER A 175 0.22 18.24 3.47
N SER A 176 0.93 17.51 2.61
CA SER A 176 2.02 18.09 1.83
C SER A 176 1.49 19.13 0.84
N VAL A 177 2.26 20.20 0.65
CA VAL A 177 1.95 21.29 -0.29
C VAL A 177 2.56 21.03 -1.68
N ASN A 178 3.71 20.36 -1.74
CA ASN A 178 4.52 20.21 -2.95
C ASN A 178 4.78 18.76 -3.37
N GLY A 179 4.44 17.78 -2.53
CA GLY A 179 4.54 16.34 -2.81
C GLY A 179 3.24 15.61 -2.53
N TRP A 180 3.28 14.27 -2.56
CA TRP A 180 2.09 13.47 -2.30
C TRP A 180 1.84 13.28 -0.80
N THR A 181 0.57 13.09 -0.45
CA THR A 181 0.15 12.67 0.89
C THR A 181 -0.60 11.35 0.78
N ARG A 182 -0.14 10.30 1.45
CA ARG A 182 -0.76 8.98 1.45
C ARG A 182 -1.09 8.56 2.88
N VAL A 183 -2.19 7.84 3.04
CA VAL A 183 -2.67 7.38 4.33
C VAL A 183 -2.85 5.87 4.30
N ILE A 184 -2.17 5.18 5.21
CA ILE A 184 -2.31 3.75 5.44
C ILE A 184 -3.31 3.54 6.57
N VAL A 185 -4.36 2.76 6.29
CA VAL A 185 -5.43 2.45 7.23
C VAL A 185 -5.49 0.95 7.49
N GLU A 186 -5.63 0.59 8.77
CA GLU A 186 -5.70 -0.79 9.24
C GLU A 186 -7.14 -1.26 9.41
N LYS A 187 -7.33 -2.59 9.38
CA LYS A 187 -8.61 -3.22 9.70
C LYS A 187 -8.99 -2.92 11.17
N PRO A 188 -10.29 -2.80 11.51
CA PRO A 188 -11.47 -3.14 10.71
C PRO A 188 -12.06 -1.99 9.88
N PHE A 189 -12.52 -2.31 8.66
CA PHE A 189 -13.14 -1.36 7.72
C PHE A 189 -14.68 -1.35 7.83
N GLY A 190 -15.19 -1.16 9.05
CA GLY A 190 -16.61 -1.35 9.37
C GLY A 190 -16.95 -2.78 9.79
N ARG A 191 -18.23 -3.02 10.11
CA ARG A 191 -18.74 -4.32 10.57
C ARG A 191 -19.73 -4.97 9.59
N ASP A 192 -20.19 -4.20 8.62
CA ASP A 192 -21.16 -4.55 7.59
C ASP A 192 -21.01 -3.58 6.39
N SER A 193 -21.80 -3.82 5.34
CA SER A 193 -21.79 -3.00 4.12
C SER A 193 -22.10 -1.52 4.41
N GLU A 194 -23.07 -1.24 5.28
CA GLU A 194 -23.51 0.13 5.57
C GLU A 194 -22.43 0.93 6.32
N SER A 195 -21.87 0.37 7.38
CA SER A 195 -20.79 0.97 8.17
C SER A 195 -19.50 1.11 7.36
N SER A 196 -19.18 0.14 6.50
CA SER A 196 -18.03 0.23 5.59
C SER A 196 -18.21 1.33 4.54
N ALA A 197 -19.42 1.45 3.97
CA ALA A 197 -19.75 2.52 3.05
C ALA A 197 -19.73 3.90 3.74
N ALA A 198 -20.18 3.99 5.00
CA ALA A 198 -20.10 5.22 5.78
C ALA A 198 -18.65 5.63 6.05
N LEU A 199 -17.77 4.69 6.45
CA LEU A 199 -16.34 4.94 6.62
C LEU A 199 -15.70 5.40 5.30
N THR A 200 -16.01 4.71 4.20
CA THR A 200 -15.47 5.05 2.87
C THR A 200 -15.91 6.45 2.43
N ARG A 201 -17.20 6.80 2.62
CA ARG A 201 -17.68 8.16 2.34
C ARG A 201 -16.97 9.20 3.19
N GLY A 202 -16.74 8.93 4.47
CA GLY A 202 -16.01 9.82 5.36
C GLY A 202 -14.56 10.04 4.92
N LEU A 203 -13.85 8.98 4.51
CA LEU A 203 -12.48 9.10 4.00
C LEU A 203 -12.43 9.87 2.68
N LYS A 204 -13.35 9.60 1.76
CA LYS A 204 -13.44 10.26 0.44
C LYS A 204 -13.75 11.76 0.50
N GLN A 205 -14.23 12.27 1.63
CA GLN A 205 -14.40 13.71 1.83
C GLN A 205 -13.07 14.46 1.94
N TYR A 206 -11.99 13.77 2.34
CA TYR A 206 -10.71 14.39 2.67
C TYR A 206 -9.54 13.85 1.86
N LEU A 207 -9.69 12.67 1.26
CA LEU A 207 -8.65 11.96 0.51
C LEU A 207 -9.22 11.45 -0.81
N VAL A 208 -8.39 11.44 -1.84
CA VAL A 208 -8.67 10.74 -3.10
C VAL A 208 -8.23 9.26 -3.01
N GLU A 209 -8.78 8.39 -3.85
CA GLU A 209 -8.64 6.93 -3.68
C GLU A 209 -7.18 6.44 -3.81
N ASP A 210 -6.38 7.09 -4.66
CA ASP A 210 -4.94 6.84 -4.84
C ASP A 210 -4.08 7.21 -3.61
N GLN A 211 -4.65 7.99 -2.68
CA GLN A 211 -4.01 8.32 -1.41
C GLN A 211 -4.34 7.32 -0.30
N ILE A 212 -5.34 6.44 -0.48
CA ILE A 212 -5.86 5.57 0.58
C ILE A 212 -5.32 4.15 0.41
N PHE A 213 -4.48 3.72 1.34
CA PHE A 213 -3.89 2.38 1.37
C PHE A 213 -4.53 1.55 2.48
N ARG A 214 -5.44 0.65 2.11
CA ARG A 214 -6.12 -0.24 3.07
C ARG A 214 -5.30 -1.51 3.24
N ILE A 215 -4.86 -1.77 4.47
CA ILE A 215 -4.02 -2.94 4.75
C ILE A 215 -4.86 -4.19 4.91
N ASP A 216 -4.55 -5.16 4.06
CA ASP A 216 -4.74 -6.58 4.33
C ASP A 216 -3.35 -7.24 4.29
N HIS A 217 -2.80 -7.55 5.47
CA HIS A 217 -1.44 -8.07 5.59
C HIS A 217 -1.22 -9.46 4.97
N TYR A 218 -2.29 -10.18 4.59
CA TYR A 218 -2.13 -11.45 3.84
C TYR A 218 -1.70 -11.21 2.41
N LEU A 219 -2.06 -10.06 1.83
CA LEU A 219 -1.66 -9.72 0.46
C LEU A 219 -0.15 -9.53 0.32
N GLY A 220 0.54 -9.13 1.40
CA GLY A 220 2.01 -9.01 1.43
C GLY A 220 2.75 -10.28 1.82
N LYS A 221 2.07 -11.44 1.86
CA LYS A 221 2.74 -12.73 2.06
C LYS A 221 3.26 -13.22 0.72
N GLU A 222 4.53 -13.62 0.68
CA GLU A 222 5.22 -14.11 -0.52
C GLU A 222 4.41 -15.14 -1.33
N LEU A 223 3.80 -16.12 -0.66
CA LEU A 223 2.98 -17.15 -1.34
C LEU A 223 1.70 -16.59 -1.98
N VAL A 224 1.13 -15.53 -1.41
CA VAL A 224 -0.07 -14.88 -1.95
C VAL A 224 0.29 -14.01 -3.14
N GLU A 225 1.41 -13.29 -3.08
CA GLU A 225 1.95 -12.52 -4.22
C GLU A 225 2.32 -13.44 -5.39
N ASN A 226 2.94 -14.59 -5.09
CA ASN A 226 3.33 -15.58 -6.08
C ASN A 226 2.14 -16.23 -6.81
N LEU A 227 0.91 -16.11 -6.31
CA LEU A 227 -0.26 -16.69 -6.97
C LEU A 227 -0.49 -16.09 -8.37
N SER A 228 -0.31 -14.78 -8.51
CA SER A 228 -0.44 -14.11 -9.81
C SER A 228 0.64 -14.57 -10.80
N VAL A 229 1.89 -14.68 -10.33
CA VAL A 229 3.02 -15.15 -11.14
C VAL A 229 2.80 -16.61 -11.57
N LEU A 230 2.35 -17.46 -10.65
CA LEU A 230 2.07 -18.87 -10.94
C LEU A 230 1.00 -19.00 -12.03
N ARG A 231 -0.07 -18.21 -11.97
CA ARG A 231 -1.18 -18.29 -12.93
C ARG A 231 -0.85 -17.73 -14.31
N PHE A 232 -0.29 -16.53 -14.37
CA PHE A 232 -0.19 -15.78 -15.63
C PHE A 232 1.18 -15.86 -16.29
N SER A 233 2.23 -16.22 -15.57
CA SER A 233 3.58 -16.36 -16.15
C SER A 233 3.89 -17.79 -16.63
N ASN A 234 2.93 -18.72 -16.51
CA ASN A 234 3.13 -20.13 -16.83
C ASN A 234 2.05 -20.62 -17.81
N LEU A 235 2.43 -20.79 -19.09
CA LEU A 235 1.57 -21.30 -20.16
C LEU A 235 0.96 -22.68 -19.85
N VAL A 236 1.58 -23.45 -18.96
CA VAL A 236 1.07 -24.77 -18.55
C VAL A 236 -0.15 -24.64 -17.64
N PHE A 237 -0.20 -23.62 -16.77
CA PHE A 237 -1.26 -23.48 -15.78
C PHE A 237 -2.48 -22.74 -16.31
N GLU A 238 -2.30 -21.81 -17.25
CA GLU A 238 -3.39 -21.03 -17.84
C GLU A 238 -4.57 -21.90 -18.36
N PRO A 239 -4.38 -22.94 -19.20
CA PRO A 239 -5.50 -23.76 -19.69
C PRO A 239 -6.09 -24.69 -18.62
N LEU A 240 -5.30 -25.06 -17.60
CA LEU A 240 -5.72 -25.93 -16.51
C LEU A 240 -6.55 -25.17 -15.47
N TRP A 241 -6.50 -23.83 -15.46
CA TRP A 241 -7.19 -22.99 -14.50
C TRP A 241 -8.67 -22.78 -14.81
N SER A 242 -9.40 -23.87 -15.07
CA SER A 242 -10.81 -23.83 -15.44
C SER A 242 -11.63 -24.94 -14.77
N ARG A 243 -12.95 -24.75 -14.73
CA ARG A 243 -13.91 -25.75 -14.21
C ARG A 243 -13.84 -27.12 -14.91
N GLN A 244 -13.20 -27.20 -16.08
CA GLN A 244 -13.04 -28.45 -16.81
C GLN A 244 -11.99 -29.37 -16.15
N TYR A 245 -10.98 -28.79 -15.49
CA TYR A 245 -9.87 -29.51 -14.88
C TYR A 245 -9.88 -29.43 -13.35
N ILE A 246 -10.37 -28.31 -12.79
CA ILE A 246 -10.44 -28.10 -11.35
C ILE A 246 -11.76 -28.66 -10.80
N ARG A 247 -11.67 -29.70 -9.96
CA ARG A 247 -12.83 -30.30 -9.28
C ARG A 247 -13.32 -29.45 -8.10
N ASN A 248 -12.41 -28.94 -7.28
CA ASN A 248 -12.72 -28.10 -6.12
C ASN A 248 -11.49 -27.28 -5.71
N VAL A 249 -11.75 -26.15 -5.05
CA VAL A 249 -10.73 -25.25 -4.47
C VAL A 249 -11.01 -25.16 -2.99
N GLN A 250 -9.98 -25.34 -2.16
CA GLN A 250 -10.09 -25.28 -0.70
C GLN A 250 -9.16 -24.19 -0.17
N LEU A 251 -9.74 -23.25 0.57
CA LEU A 251 -9.01 -22.21 1.30
C LEU A 251 -9.13 -22.53 2.79
N ILE A 252 -8.03 -23.01 3.37
CA ILE A 252 -8.00 -23.47 4.75
C ILE A 252 -7.20 -22.48 5.57
N PHE A 253 -7.82 -21.98 6.64
CA PHE A 253 -7.16 -21.19 7.66
C PHE A 253 -7.28 -21.91 9.00
N SER A 254 -6.15 -22.15 9.65
CA SER A 254 -6.08 -22.82 10.95
C SER A 254 -5.04 -22.15 11.83
N GLU A 255 -5.41 -21.88 13.07
CA GLU A 255 -4.53 -21.40 14.13
C GLU A 255 -4.47 -22.47 15.23
N ASP A 256 -3.29 -22.67 15.81
CA ASP A 256 -3.03 -23.63 16.89
C ASP A 256 -3.21 -23.03 18.30
N PHE A 257 -3.61 -21.75 18.38
CA PHE A 257 -3.88 -21.01 19.60
C PHE A 257 -5.34 -20.53 19.67
N GLY A 258 -5.83 -20.28 20.89
CA GLY A 258 -7.19 -19.78 21.13
C GLY A 258 -7.27 -18.25 21.09
N THR A 259 -8.29 -17.66 21.72
CA THR A 259 -8.46 -16.20 21.69
C THR A 259 -7.45 -15.40 22.53
N GLU A 260 -6.53 -16.04 23.25
CA GLU A 260 -5.41 -15.43 24.01
C GLU A 260 -5.67 -14.03 24.61
N GLY A 261 -6.72 -13.87 25.43
CA GLY A 261 -7.06 -12.60 26.07
C GLY A 261 -7.75 -11.56 25.16
N ARG A 262 -7.91 -11.82 23.87
CA ARG A 262 -8.72 -11.04 22.90
C ARG A 262 -10.16 -11.55 22.77
N GLY A 263 -10.61 -12.43 23.67
CA GLY A 263 -11.94 -13.05 23.62
C GLY A 263 -13.08 -12.04 23.51
N GLY A 264 -13.02 -10.92 24.24
CA GLY A 264 -14.06 -9.88 24.16
C GLY A 264 -14.14 -9.16 22.80
N TYR A 265 -13.01 -8.98 22.11
CA TYR A 265 -13.01 -8.45 20.75
C TYR A 265 -13.56 -9.49 19.77
N PHE A 266 -13.09 -10.73 19.89
CA PHE A 266 -13.47 -11.83 19.01
C PHE A 266 -14.97 -12.16 19.11
N ASP A 267 -15.55 -12.13 20.31
CA ASP A 267 -16.99 -12.38 20.54
C ASP A 267 -17.88 -11.39 19.76
N SER A 268 -17.46 -10.12 19.71
CA SER A 268 -18.20 -9.09 18.98
C SER A 268 -18.02 -9.13 17.46
N TYR A 269 -16.89 -9.64 16.95
CA TYR A 269 -16.56 -9.63 15.51
C TYR A 269 -16.83 -10.97 14.82
N GLY A 270 -16.44 -12.07 15.46
CA GLY A 270 -16.49 -13.44 14.95
C GLY A 270 -15.46 -13.73 13.85
N VAL A 271 -15.25 -15.03 13.59
CA VAL A 271 -14.29 -15.53 12.59
C VAL A 271 -14.58 -15.02 11.17
N ILE A 272 -15.85 -14.82 10.82
CA ILE A 272 -16.25 -14.36 9.49
C ILE A 272 -15.67 -12.97 9.21
N ARG A 273 -15.76 -12.03 10.16
CA ARG A 273 -15.25 -10.67 9.96
C ARG A 273 -13.75 -10.58 10.19
N ASP A 274 -13.22 -11.42 11.08
CA ASP A 274 -11.81 -11.33 11.44
C ASP A 274 -10.89 -11.89 10.35
N ILE A 275 -11.30 -12.99 9.71
CA ILE A 275 -10.49 -13.77 8.75
C ILE A 275 -11.16 -13.98 7.38
N MET A 276 -12.45 -14.36 7.35
CA MET A 276 -13.06 -14.79 6.08
C MET A 276 -13.29 -13.62 5.13
N GLN A 277 -13.91 -12.53 5.63
CA GLN A 277 -14.31 -11.37 4.84
C GLN A 277 -13.12 -10.60 4.26
N ASN A 278 -11.96 -10.68 4.89
CA ASN A 278 -10.73 -10.02 4.46
C ASN A 278 -9.78 -11.03 3.77
N HIS A 279 -8.98 -11.77 4.54
CA HIS A 279 -7.84 -12.55 4.08
C HIS A 279 -8.24 -13.63 3.08
N LEU A 280 -9.22 -14.48 3.43
CA LEU A 280 -9.62 -15.58 2.56
C LEU A 280 -10.32 -15.08 1.30
N LEU A 281 -11.14 -14.03 1.43
CA LEU A 281 -11.83 -13.46 0.29
C LEU A 281 -10.86 -12.76 -0.67
N GLN A 282 -9.80 -12.12 -0.16
CA GLN A 282 -8.74 -11.55 -0.98
C GLN A 282 -7.94 -12.62 -1.74
N ILE A 283 -7.59 -13.73 -1.07
CA ILE A 283 -6.93 -14.87 -1.72
C ILE A 283 -7.85 -15.51 -2.77
N LEU A 284 -9.14 -15.65 -2.46
CA LEU A 284 -10.14 -16.16 -3.40
C LEU A 284 -10.25 -15.27 -4.63
N ALA A 285 -10.28 -13.94 -4.45
CA ALA A 285 -10.32 -12.99 -5.57
C ALA A 285 -9.07 -13.13 -6.46
N LEU A 286 -7.87 -13.23 -5.88
CA LEU A 286 -6.64 -13.46 -6.64
C LEU A 286 -6.62 -14.83 -7.36
N PHE A 287 -7.23 -15.85 -6.76
CA PHE A 287 -7.35 -17.17 -7.35
C PHE A 287 -8.35 -17.21 -8.52
N ALA A 288 -9.47 -16.48 -8.39
CA ALA A 288 -10.61 -16.55 -9.29
C ALA A 288 -10.63 -15.46 -10.37
N MET A 289 -9.86 -14.39 -10.24
CA MET A 289 -9.80 -13.31 -11.22
C MET A 289 -9.34 -13.80 -12.59
N GLU A 290 -9.83 -13.19 -13.67
CA GLU A 290 -9.34 -13.45 -15.02
C GLU A 290 -7.93 -12.88 -15.21
N THR A 291 -7.30 -13.21 -16.34
CA THR A 291 -6.00 -12.63 -16.70
C THR A 291 -6.15 -11.12 -16.89
N PRO A 292 -5.46 -10.30 -16.08
CA PRO A 292 -5.56 -8.85 -16.21
C PRO A 292 -4.93 -8.38 -17.52
N ILE A 293 -5.42 -7.26 -18.05
CA ILE A 293 -4.93 -6.65 -19.30
C ILE A 293 -3.44 -6.28 -19.18
N SER A 294 -3.03 -5.87 -17.98
CA SER A 294 -1.63 -5.59 -17.63
C SER A 294 -1.35 -5.92 -16.16
N LEU A 295 -0.08 -5.81 -15.75
CA LEU A 295 0.33 -5.95 -14.35
C LEU A 295 0.19 -4.64 -13.55
N GLU A 296 -0.43 -3.61 -14.12
CA GLU A 296 -0.70 -2.37 -13.41
C GLU A 296 -1.72 -2.58 -12.29
N ALA A 297 -1.55 -1.82 -11.20
CA ALA A 297 -2.33 -2.01 -9.98
C ALA A 297 -3.85 -1.87 -10.19
N GLU A 298 -4.26 -0.99 -11.10
CA GLU A 298 -5.69 -0.76 -11.39
C GLU A 298 -6.31 -1.93 -12.16
N ASP A 299 -5.60 -2.49 -13.14
CA ASP A 299 -6.09 -3.59 -13.97
C ASP A 299 -6.26 -4.86 -13.13
N ILE A 300 -5.29 -5.16 -12.27
CA ILE A 300 -5.39 -6.26 -11.30
C ILE A 300 -6.57 -6.02 -10.35
N ARG A 301 -6.77 -4.78 -9.87
CA ARG A 301 -7.88 -4.44 -8.97
C ARG A 301 -9.23 -4.63 -9.65
N ASN A 302 -9.36 -4.24 -10.91
CA ASN A 302 -10.59 -4.41 -11.69
C ASN A 302 -10.96 -5.88 -11.82
N GLU A 303 -10.01 -6.75 -12.17
CA GLU A 303 -10.30 -8.19 -12.31
C GLU A 303 -10.66 -8.85 -10.98
N LYS A 304 -10.03 -8.44 -9.87
CA LYS A 304 -10.43 -8.88 -8.54
C LYS A 304 -11.88 -8.49 -8.22
N VAL A 305 -12.29 -7.26 -8.54
CA VAL A 305 -13.66 -6.78 -8.33
C VAL A 305 -14.65 -7.54 -9.21
N CYS A 306 -14.31 -7.77 -10.49
CA CYS A 306 -15.13 -8.57 -11.41
C CYS A 306 -15.40 -9.98 -10.84
N ALA A 307 -14.36 -10.69 -10.38
CA ALA A 307 -14.51 -12.01 -9.79
C ALA A 307 -15.38 -12.01 -8.53
N MET A 308 -15.28 -10.98 -7.69
CA MET A 308 -16.10 -10.85 -6.49
C MET A 308 -17.57 -10.56 -6.82
N LEU A 309 -17.84 -9.72 -7.82
CA LEU A 309 -19.20 -9.38 -8.25
C LEU A 309 -19.91 -10.60 -8.87
N GLN A 310 -19.18 -11.47 -9.57
CA GLN A 310 -19.72 -12.70 -10.13
C GLN A 310 -20.19 -13.70 -9.05
N GLN A 311 -19.78 -13.56 -7.78
CA GLN A 311 -20.29 -14.38 -6.67
C GLN A 311 -21.65 -13.92 -6.12
N GLN A 312 -22.17 -12.78 -6.58
CA GLN A 312 -23.50 -12.29 -6.18
C GLN A 312 -24.63 -12.84 -7.07
N LEU A 313 -24.31 -13.65 -8.09
CA LEU A 313 -25.23 -14.32 -9.00
C LEU A 313 -25.34 -15.81 -8.66
#